data_AF-A0A1F7J655-F1
#
_entry.id   AF-A0A1F7J655-F1
#
_cell.length_a   1.000
_cell.length_b   1.000
_cell.length_c   1.000
_cell.angle_alpha   90.00
_cell.angle_beta   90.00
_cell.angle_gamma   90.00
#
_symmetry.space_group_name_H-M   'P 1'
#
loop_
_entity.id
_entity.type
_entity.pdbx_description
1 polymer ?
#
loop_
_entity_poly.entity_id
_entity_poly.type
_entity_poly.pdbx_seq_one_letter_code
_entity_poly.pdbx_strand_id
1 'polypeptide(L)'
;MFTFLQESEIFRKHKLEIILIILATVIPLFSIILYFTDVAPQAQENNEIEFQDASATTKRDSYAIDVSGAVLNPDVYEVTPGARLKDAVSLAGGLSDEADAEFFSRNYNLARLVGDQEKIYIPSRQEVQTGLFAENAAVQQSTAPAPVLGASTEVGRISLSQAGLEELDTLPGVGAITAQKIIDNRPYNSIEDLLTRKIVGQSVYTKIKDYLDL
;
A
#
# COMPACT_ATOMS: atom_id res chain seq x y z
N MET A 1 -36.05 -71.66 -9.33
CA MET A 1 -37.18 -71.03 -8.63
C MET A 1 -37.11 -71.36 -7.13
N PHE A 2 -36.06 -70.89 -6.44
CA PHE A 2 -35.93 -70.97 -4.97
C PHE A 2 -35.14 -69.78 -4.38
N THR A 3 -34.62 -68.87 -5.22
CA THR A 3 -33.76 -67.75 -4.80
C THR A 3 -34.55 -66.51 -4.36
N PHE A 4 -35.81 -66.35 -4.76
CA PHE A 4 -36.60 -65.13 -4.51
C PHE A 4 -37.42 -65.17 -3.19
N LEU A 5 -37.53 -66.34 -2.55
CA LEU A 5 -38.23 -66.49 -1.26
C LEU A 5 -37.31 -66.33 -0.04
N GLN A 6 -35.99 -66.26 -0.25
CA GLN A 6 -35.02 -66.04 0.82
C GLN A 6 -34.79 -64.53 1.10
N GLU A 7 -35.12 -63.65 0.15
CA GLU A 7 -34.98 -62.21 0.31
C GLU A 7 -35.89 -61.68 1.44
N SER A 8 -37.14 -62.12 1.53
CA SER A 8 -38.12 -61.59 2.50
C SER A 8 -37.79 -61.89 3.97
N GLU A 9 -37.10 -63.01 4.27
CA GLU A 9 -36.65 -63.37 5.61
C GLU A 9 -35.41 -62.59 6.04
N ILE A 10 -34.46 -62.35 5.12
CA ILE A 10 -33.28 -61.51 5.37
C ILE A 10 -33.71 -60.07 5.62
N PHE A 11 -34.65 -59.58 4.80
CA PHE A 11 -35.26 -58.26 4.99
C PHE A 11 -35.94 -58.17 6.36
N ARG A 12 -36.57 -59.22 6.89
CA ARG A 12 -37.20 -59.18 8.23
C ARG A 12 -36.22 -59.21 9.38
N LYS A 13 -35.16 -60.00 9.28
CA LYS A 13 -34.17 -60.17 10.35
C LYS A 13 -33.21 -58.97 10.46
N HIS A 14 -32.86 -58.37 9.32
CA HIS A 14 -31.88 -57.29 9.24
C HIS A 14 -32.50 -55.94 8.84
N LYS A 15 -33.81 -55.73 9.09
CA LYS A 15 -34.52 -54.46 8.76
C LYS A 15 -33.75 -53.22 9.19
N LEU A 16 -33.24 -53.25 10.41
CA LEU A 16 -32.58 -52.11 11.04
C LEU A 16 -31.21 -51.83 10.41
N GLU A 17 -30.43 -52.87 10.11
CA GLU A 17 -29.14 -52.76 9.43
C GLU A 17 -29.31 -52.28 7.98
N ILE A 18 -30.31 -52.79 7.26
CA ILE A 18 -30.61 -52.36 5.88
C ILE A 18 -31.05 -50.89 5.87
N ILE A 19 -31.90 -50.47 6.82
CA ILE A 19 -32.29 -49.06 6.97
C ILE A 19 -31.06 -48.17 7.26
N LEU A 20 -30.13 -48.61 8.12
CA LEU A 20 -28.91 -47.86 8.42
C LEU A 20 -27.99 -47.73 7.20
N ILE A 21 -27.84 -48.79 6.39
CA ILE A 21 -27.03 -48.75 5.16
C ILE A 21 -27.68 -47.82 4.11
N ILE A 22 -29.01 -47.86 3.97
CA ILE A 22 -29.73 -46.94 3.08
C ILE A 22 -29.57 -45.50 3.58
N LEU A 23 -29.72 -45.24 4.88
CA LEU A 23 -29.52 -43.90 5.45
C LEU A 23 -28.09 -43.39 5.23
N ALA A 24 -27.09 -44.24 5.45
CA ALA A 24 -25.67 -43.91 5.27
C ALA A 24 -25.28 -43.65 3.82
N THR A 25 -26.04 -44.15 2.85
CA THR A 25 -25.81 -43.91 1.42
C THR A 25 -26.63 -42.72 0.89
N VAL A 26 -27.84 -42.52 1.39
CA VAL A 26 -28.72 -41.42 0.97
C VAL A 26 -28.23 -40.06 1.49
N ILE A 27 -27.76 -39.97 2.73
CA ILE A 27 -27.27 -38.70 3.31
C ILE A 27 -26.10 -38.10 2.49
N PRO A 28 -25.01 -38.83 2.17
CA PRO A 28 -23.91 -38.25 1.39
C PRO A 28 -24.33 -37.93 -0.05
N LEU A 29 -25.19 -38.75 -0.67
CA LEU A 29 -25.72 -38.45 -2.01
C LEU A 29 -26.54 -37.16 -2.02
N PHE A 30 -27.39 -36.96 -1.00
CA PHE A 30 -28.16 -35.74 -0.82
C PHE A 30 -27.25 -34.54 -0.53
N SER A 31 -26.22 -34.73 0.30
CA SER A 31 -25.23 -33.69 0.60
C SER A 31 -24.40 -33.29 -0.64
N ILE A 32 -24.08 -34.24 -1.52
CA ILE A 32 -23.41 -33.99 -2.80
C ILE A 32 -24.33 -33.21 -3.73
N ILE A 33 -25.61 -33.58 -3.81
CA ILE A 33 -26.61 -32.83 -4.60
C ILE A 33 -26.77 -31.39 -4.09
N LEU A 34 -26.79 -31.19 -2.77
CA LEU A 34 -26.78 -29.85 -2.18
C LEU A 34 -25.50 -29.08 -2.52
N TYR A 35 -24.33 -29.74 -2.43
CA TYR A 35 -23.06 -29.12 -2.85
C TYR A 35 -23.09 -28.67 -4.31
N PHE A 36 -23.63 -29.47 -5.22
CA PHE A 36 -23.74 -29.08 -6.64
C PHE A 36 -24.83 -28.04 -6.92
N THR A 37 -25.85 -27.90 -6.06
CA THR A 37 -26.87 -26.85 -6.20
C THR A 37 -26.43 -25.52 -5.57
N ASP A 38 -25.57 -25.53 -4.55
CA ASP A 38 -24.93 -24.31 -4.00
C ASP A 38 -23.76 -23.82 -4.87
N VAL A 39 -23.08 -24.72 -5.59
CA VAL A 39 -22.05 -24.35 -6.59
C VAL A 39 -22.70 -24.07 -7.95
N ALA A 40 -23.78 -23.28 -7.95
CA ALA A 40 -24.04 -22.46 -9.11
C ALA A 40 -22.92 -21.41 -9.18
N PRO A 41 -22.27 -21.19 -10.33
CA PRO A 41 -21.38 -20.06 -10.47
C PRO A 41 -22.24 -18.82 -10.25
N GLN A 42 -22.10 -18.20 -9.08
CA GLN A 42 -22.45 -16.81 -8.89
C GLN A 42 -21.55 -16.08 -9.89
N ALA A 43 -22.09 -15.83 -11.09
CA ALA A 43 -21.63 -14.72 -11.89
C ALA A 43 -21.60 -13.57 -10.90
N GLN A 44 -20.39 -13.11 -10.55
CA GLN A 44 -20.24 -11.93 -9.75
C GLN A 44 -20.98 -10.86 -10.53
N GLU A 45 -22.19 -10.55 -10.09
CA GLU A 45 -22.84 -9.31 -10.37
C GLU A 45 -21.86 -8.29 -9.80
N ASN A 46 -21.15 -7.65 -10.72
CA ASN A 46 -20.18 -6.64 -10.44
C ASN A 46 -20.96 -5.57 -9.67
N ASN A 47 -20.93 -5.65 -8.34
CA ASN A 47 -21.26 -4.51 -7.51
C ASN A 47 -20.18 -3.49 -7.85
N GLU A 48 -20.47 -2.68 -8.86
CA GLU A 48 -19.98 -1.32 -8.93
C GLU A 48 -20.16 -0.76 -7.53
N ILE A 49 -19.06 -0.68 -6.79
CA ILE A 49 -18.98 0.29 -5.72
C ILE A 49 -19.09 1.61 -6.45
N GLU A 50 -20.31 2.15 -6.47
CA GLU A 50 -20.59 3.52 -6.83
C GLU A 50 -19.88 4.39 -5.79
N PHE A 51 -18.58 4.61 -6.01
CA PHE A 51 -17.91 5.78 -5.48
C PHE A 51 -18.62 6.96 -6.15
N GLN A 52 -19.55 7.58 -5.42
CA GLN A 52 -19.92 8.96 -5.68
C GLN A 52 -18.72 9.86 -5.35
N ASP A 53 -17.70 9.76 -6.20
CA ASP A 53 -16.75 10.83 -6.37
C ASP A 53 -17.47 11.91 -7.17
N ALA A 54 -17.93 12.92 -6.43
CA ALA A 54 -18.15 14.24 -6.97
C ALA A 54 -16.80 14.82 -7.44
N SER A 55 -16.27 14.28 -8.53
CA SER A 55 -15.29 14.94 -9.38
C SER A 55 -15.45 14.33 -10.77
N ALA A 56 -15.97 15.13 -11.69
CA ALA A 56 -16.01 14.80 -13.10
C ALA A 56 -14.56 14.58 -13.58
N THR A 57 -14.04 13.37 -13.41
CA THR A 57 -12.73 13.00 -13.93
C THR A 57 -12.96 12.69 -15.39
N THR A 58 -12.80 13.71 -16.22
CA THR A 58 -12.60 13.55 -17.66
C THR A 58 -11.55 12.47 -17.83
N LYS A 59 -11.95 11.31 -18.37
CA LYS A 59 -11.04 10.23 -18.75
C LYS A 59 -10.00 10.86 -19.68
N ARG A 60 -8.81 11.13 -19.17
CA ARG A 60 -7.73 11.74 -19.96
C ARG A 60 -7.23 10.68 -20.93
N ASP A 61 -7.23 10.99 -22.23
CA ASP A 61 -6.75 10.07 -23.26
C ASP A 61 -5.21 9.92 -23.24
N SER A 62 -4.51 10.94 -22.73
CA SER A 62 -3.07 10.95 -22.48
C SER A 62 -2.71 11.87 -21.32
N TYR A 63 -1.50 11.71 -20.79
CA TYR A 63 -0.87 12.58 -19.79
C TYR A 63 0.61 12.73 -20.07
N ALA A 64 1.24 13.73 -19.45
CA ALA A 64 2.64 14.06 -19.70
C ALA A 64 3.54 13.53 -18.58
N ILE A 65 4.73 13.06 -18.96
CA ILE A 65 5.81 12.64 -18.07
C ILE A 65 7.11 13.34 -18.48
N ASP A 66 7.95 13.71 -17.52
CA ASP A 66 9.27 14.31 -17.76
C ASP A 66 10.34 13.22 -17.62
N VAL A 67 11.01 12.85 -18.71
CA VAL A 67 12.13 11.89 -18.69
C VAL A 67 13.44 12.64 -18.90
N SER A 68 14.29 12.65 -17.87
CA SER A 68 15.53 13.43 -17.82
C SER A 68 16.74 12.63 -17.33
N GLY A 69 17.94 13.20 -17.50
CA GLY A 69 19.20 12.58 -17.11
C GLY A 69 19.85 11.79 -18.24
N ALA A 70 20.48 10.66 -17.92
CA ALA A 70 21.29 9.85 -18.81
C ALA A 70 20.46 8.97 -19.77
N VAL A 71 19.49 9.54 -20.47
CA VAL A 71 18.74 8.92 -21.59
C VAL A 71 19.22 9.49 -22.93
N LEU A 72 18.93 8.82 -24.05
CA LEU A 72 19.34 9.32 -25.37
C LEU A 72 18.68 10.65 -25.73
N ASN A 73 17.37 10.78 -25.47
CA ASN A 73 16.59 11.98 -25.78
C ASN A 73 15.81 12.43 -24.52
N PRO A 74 16.41 13.25 -23.65
CA PRO A 74 15.70 13.84 -22.51
C PRO A 74 14.62 14.81 -23.00
N ASP A 75 13.36 14.55 -22.66
CA ASP A 75 12.23 15.40 -23.02
C ASP A 75 10.97 15.08 -22.19
N VAL A 76 9.93 15.89 -22.37
CA VAL A 76 8.58 15.61 -21.88
C VAL A 76 7.83 14.77 -22.92
N TYR A 77 7.31 13.62 -22.49
CA TYR A 77 6.60 12.68 -23.35
C TYR A 77 5.12 12.57 -22.96
N GLU A 78 4.25 12.45 -23.96
CA GLU A 78 2.86 12.07 -23.74
C GLU A 78 2.70 10.55 -23.76
N VAL A 79 2.02 10.03 -22.75
CA VAL A 79 1.76 8.61 -22.58
C VAL A 79 0.29 8.34 -22.31
N THR A 80 -0.16 7.15 -22.68
CA THR A 80 -1.54 6.71 -22.44
C THR A 80 -1.72 6.15 -21.04
N PRO A 81 -2.93 6.23 -20.44
CA PRO A 81 -3.30 5.51 -19.22
C PRO A 81 -2.83 4.05 -19.22
N GLY A 82 -2.07 3.67 -18.20
CA GLY A 82 -1.52 2.32 -18.06
C GLY A 82 -0.10 2.15 -18.60
N ALA A 83 0.53 3.20 -19.15
CA ALA A 83 1.93 3.17 -19.54
C ALA A 83 2.84 2.80 -18.35
N ARG A 84 3.91 2.07 -18.65
CA ARG A 84 4.91 1.65 -17.66
C ARG A 84 6.21 2.41 -17.84
N LEU A 85 7.07 2.35 -16.83
CA LEU A 85 8.40 2.95 -16.86
C LEU A 85 9.22 2.46 -18.06
N LYS A 86 9.08 1.17 -18.44
CA LYS A 86 9.67 0.64 -19.67
C LYS A 86 9.29 1.45 -20.91
N ASP A 87 8.01 1.81 -21.03
CA ASP A 87 7.48 2.53 -22.19
C ASP A 87 8.02 3.96 -22.21
N ALA A 88 8.04 4.62 -21.05
CA ALA A 88 8.64 5.95 -20.87
C ALA A 88 10.12 5.99 -21.29
N VAL A 89 10.92 5.02 -20.82
CA VAL A 89 12.34 4.94 -21.16
C VAL A 89 12.53 4.60 -22.65
N SER A 90 11.63 3.79 -23.23
CA SER A 90 11.67 3.48 -24.66
C SER A 90 11.36 4.71 -25.53
N LEU A 91 10.41 5.55 -25.11
CA LEU A 91 10.12 6.83 -25.76
C LEU A 91 11.34 7.77 -25.76
N ALA A 92 12.10 7.78 -24.66
CA ALA A 92 13.36 8.51 -24.57
C ALA A 92 14.52 7.92 -25.40
N GLY A 93 14.28 6.83 -26.14
CA GLY A 93 15.29 6.12 -26.93
C GLY A 93 16.13 5.12 -26.12
N GLY A 94 15.84 4.93 -24.84
CA GLY A 94 16.60 4.08 -23.93
C GLY A 94 17.68 4.82 -23.14
N LEU A 95 18.51 4.04 -22.45
CA LEU A 95 19.64 4.54 -21.68
C LEU A 95 20.74 5.04 -22.62
N SER A 96 21.38 6.16 -22.26
CA SER A 96 22.59 6.65 -22.92
C SER A 96 23.83 5.87 -22.47
N ASP A 97 24.96 6.05 -23.16
CA ASP A 97 26.26 5.46 -22.78
C ASP A 97 26.79 5.98 -21.44
N GLU A 98 26.34 7.17 -21.04
CA GLU A 98 26.70 7.80 -19.77
C GLU A 98 25.91 7.22 -18.59
N ALA A 99 24.80 6.51 -18.86
CA ALA A 99 23.99 5.89 -17.82
C ALA A 99 24.74 4.76 -17.12
N ASP A 100 24.45 4.60 -15.83
CA ASP A 100 24.83 3.38 -15.12
C ASP A 100 23.75 2.31 -15.31
N ALA A 101 23.96 1.43 -16.29
CA ALA A 101 23.01 0.36 -16.60
C ALA A 101 22.84 -0.64 -15.45
N GLU A 102 23.89 -0.89 -14.67
CA GLU A 102 23.83 -1.81 -13.52
C GLU A 102 22.98 -1.19 -12.40
N PHE A 103 23.25 0.08 -12.08
CA PHE A 103 22.44 0.84 -11.14
C PHE A 103 20.98 0.89 -11.60
N PHE A 104 20.74 1.20 -12.88
CA PHE A 104 19.39 1.28 -13.43
C PHE A 104 18.63 -0.05 -13.28
N SER A 105 19.25 -1.16 -13.68
CA SER A 105 18.63 -2.49 -13.62
C SER A 105 18.34 -2.95 -12.19
N ARG A 106 19.10 -2.49 -11.19
CA ARG A 106 18.92 -2.89 -9.79
C ARG A 106 17.89 -2.03 -9.05
N ASN A 107 17.76 -0.76 -9.42
CA ASN A 107 16.98 0.21 -8.66
C ASN A 107 15.65 0.59 -9.32
N TYR A 108 15.51 0.44 -10.65
CA TYR A 108 14.29 0.82 -11.36
C TYR A 108 13.43 -0.39 -11.67
N ASN A 109 12.14 -0.30 -11.30
CA ASN A 109 11.15 -1.29 -11.69
C ASN A 109 10.51 -0.91 -13.03
N LEU A 110 10.96 -1.53 -14.11
CA LEU A 110 10.45 -1.32 -15.46
C LEU A 110 8.95 -1.61 -15.62
N ALA A 111 8.38 -2.46 -14.76
CA ALA A 111 6.96 -2.76 -14.77
C ALA A 111 6.12 -1.72 -13.99
N ARG A 112 6.73 -0.76 -13.29
CA ARG A 112 5.98 0.26 -12.55
C ARG A 112 5.15 1.12 -13.51
N LEU A 113 3.89 1.39 -13.16
CA LEU A 113 3.06 2.36 -13.86
C LEU A 113 3.61 3.76 -13.68
N VAL A 114 3.56 4.57 -14.75
CA VAL A 114 3.90 5.99 -14.69
C VAL A 114 2.64 6.82 -14.52
N GLY A 115 2.69 7.89 -13.73
CA GLY A 115 1.56 8.80 -13.48
C GLY A 115 1.67 10.13 -14.25
N ASP A 116 0.58 10.91 -14.25
CA ASP A 116 0.61 12.28 -14.79
C ASP A 116 1.58 13.16 -14.01
N GLN A 117 2.28 14.04 -14.73
CA GLN A 117 3.27 14.98 -14.22
C GLN A 117 4.45 14.31 -13.50
N GLU A 118 4.67 13.03 -13.76
CA GLU A 118 5.75 12.29 -13.12
C GLU A 118 7.12 12.67 -13.71
N LYS A 119 8.10 12.94 -12.83
CA LYS A 119 9.49 13.13 -13.19
C LYS A 119 10.28 11.83 -13.04
N ILE A 120 10.82 11.36 -14.14
CA ILE A 120 11.69 10.19 -14.22
C ILE A 120 13.09 10.68 -14.53
N TYR A 121 13.96 10.69 -13.53
CA TYR A 121 15.37 11.01 -13.72
C TYR A 121 16.20 9.74 -13.77
N ILE A 122 17.10 9.61 -14.74
CA ILE A 122 18.07 8.52 -14.82
C ILE A 122 19.47 9.06 -14.55
N PRO A 123 20.18 8.59 -13.52
CA PRO A 123 21.51 9.10 -13.21
C PRO A 123 22.57 8.62 -14.20
N SER A 124 23.57 9.46 -14.39
CA SER A 124 24.83 9.06 -15.03
C SER A 124 25.69 8.21 -14.10
N ARG A 125 26.63 7.47 -14.69
CA ARG A 125 27.63 6.68 -13.98
C ARG A 125 28.48 7.53 -13.04
N GLN A 126 28.81 8.75 -13.42
CA GLN A 126 29.57 9.66 -12.58
C GLN A 126 28.78 10.05 -11.33
N GLU A 127 27.49 10.38 -11.45
CA GLU A 127 26.66 10.76 -10.30
C GLU A 127 26.46 9.60 -9.32
N VAL A 128 26.31 8.38 -9.83
CA VAL A 128 26.23 7.17 -8.98
C VAL A 128 27.55 6.95 -8.25
N GLN A 129 28.69 7.02 -8.95
CA GLN A 129 30.02 6.77 -8.37
C GLN A 129 30.46 7.83 -7.36
N THR A 130 30.10 9.08 -7.59
CA THR A 130 30.40 10.21 -6.68
C THR A 130 29.44 10.29 -5.50
N GLY A 131 28.40 9.46 -5.47
CA GLY A 131 27.37 9.47 -4.43
C GLY A 131 26.35 10.59 -4.57
N LEU A 132 26.47 11.46 -5.58
CA LEU A 132 25.57 12.60 -5.80
C LEU A 132 24.12 12.17 -6.06
N PHE A 133 23.92 10.97 -6.62
CA PHE A 133 22.59 10.42 -6.85
C PHE A 133 22.00 9.65 -5.66
N ALA A 134 22.83 9.19 -4.71
CA ALA A 134 22.36 8.39 -3.58
C ALA A 134 21.49 9.19 -2.58
N GLU A 135 21.56 10.52 -2.64
CA GLU A 135 20.88 11.43 -1.71
C GLU A 135 19.37 11.62 -2.03
N ASN A 136 18.91 11.20 -3.21
CA ASN A 136 17.50 11.33 -3.64
C ASN A 136 16.72 10.00 -3.67
N ALA A 137 17.16 8.98 -2.91
CA ALA A 137 16.40 7.73 -2.74
C ALA A 137 15.00 7.95 -2.12
N ALA A 138 14.74 9.12 -1.54
CA ALA A 138 13.42 9.52 -1.03
C ALA A 138 12.37 9.79 -2.14
N VAL A 139 12.78 10.02 -3.39
CA VAL A 139 11.85 10.36 -4.49
C VAL A 139 11.33 9.12 -5.23
N GLN A 140 12.01 7.98 -5.11
CA GLN A 140 11.65 6.75 -5.86
C GLN A 140 10.80 5.75 -5.09
N GLN A 141 10.45 6.06 -3.84
CA GLN A 141 9.58 5.23 -3.00
C GLN A 141 8.31 5.98 -2.57
N SER A 142 7.72 6.75 -3.49
CA SER A 142 6.42 7.40 -3.29
C SER A 142 5.34 6.88 -4.24
N THR A 143 5.40 5.61 -4.64
CA THR A 143 4.29 4.94 -5.36
C THR A 143 3.98 3.53 -4.86
N ALA A 144 4.43 3.18 -3.65
CA ALA A 144 3.68 2.20 -2.88
C ALA A 144 2.57 2.99 -2.16
N PRO A 145 1.29 2.55 -2.14
CA PRO A 145 0.47 2.91 -1.01
C PRO A 145 1.27 2.41 0.19
N ALA A 146 1.62 3.32 1.09
CA ALA A 146 2.18 2.93 2.37
C ALA A 146 1.34 1.74 2.91
N PRO A 147 1.92 0.75 3.62
CA PRO A 147 1.07 0.03 4.54
C PRO A 147 0.39 1.11 5.36
N VAL A 148 -0.93 1.20 5.18
CA VAL A 148 -1.81 1.97 6.04
C VAL A 148 -1.76 1.24 7.39
N LEU A 149 -0.62 1.36 8.08
CA LEU A 149 -0.56 1.27 9.51
C LEU A 149 -1.37 2.48 9.94
N GLY A 150 -2.62 2.20 10.29
CA GLY A 150 -3.65 3.19 10.58
C GLY A 150 -3.25 4.13 11.70
N ALA A 151 -2.49 5.15 11.37
CA ALA A 151 -2.39 6.36 12.16
C ALA A 151 -3.50 7.30 11.64
N SER A 152 -4.63 7.19 12.33
CA SER A 152 -5.66 8.22 12.51
C SER A 152 -5.42 9.53 11.77
N THR A 153 -6.33 9.81 10.85
CA THR A 153 -6.61 11.11 10.24
C THR A 153 -6.82 12.18 11.32
N GLU A 154 -5.76 12.89 11.71
CA GLU A 154 -5.82 14.21 12.34
C GLU A 154 -4.69 15.05 11.71
N VAL A 155 -5.06 16.13 11.02
CA VAL A 155 -4.12 17.07 10.42
C VAL A 155 -3.17 17.65 11.49
N GLY A 156 -1.87 17.36 11.38
CA GLY A 156 -0.78 18.25 11.83
C GLY A 156 -0.45 18.31 13.33
N ARG A 157 -0.32 17.16 14.02
CA ARG A 157 0.33 17.12 15.35
C ARG A 157 1.74 16.52 15.26
N ILE A 158 2.65 17.05 16.06
CA ILE A 158 4.07 16.70 16.13
C ILE A 158 4.31 15.81 17.34
N SER A 159 4.83 14.59 17.11
CA SER A 159 5.00 13.59 18.17
C SER A 159 6.14 13.94 19.09
N LEU A 160 5.85 14.09 20.37
CA LEU A 160 6.85 14.46 21.37
C LEU A 160 7.91 13.39 21.56
N SER A 161 7.55 12.11 21.41
CA SER A 161 8.46 10.97 21.50
C SER A 161 9.31 10.75 20.25
N GLN A 162 8.81 11.09 19.06
CA GLN A 162 9.46 10.74 17.78
C GLN A 162 10.01 11.94 16.99
N ALA A 163 9.50 13.15 17.20
CA ALA A 163 9.81 14.29 16.34
C ALA A 163 11.30 14.63 16.25
N GLY A 164 11.73 15.04 15.05
CA GLY A 164 13.07 15.53 14.78
C GLY A 164 13.32 16.93 15.35
N LEU A 165 14.58 17.37 15.30
CA LEU A 165 14.96 18.72 15.75
C LEU A 165 14.26 19.78 14.89
N GLU A 166 14.25 19.56 13.58
CA GLU A 166 13.69 20.47 12.57
C GLU A 166 12.17 20.58 12.74
N GLU A 167 11.48 19.48 13.05
CA GLU A 167 10.04 19.47 13.28
C GLU A 167 9.67 20.24 14.55
N LEU A 168 10.38 20.01 15.65
CA LEU A 168 10.16 20.73 16.91
C LEU A 168 10.50 22.24 16.81
N ASP A 169 11.47 22.62 15.97
CA ASP A 169 11.84 24.02 15.71
C ASP A 169 10.76 24.79 14.91
N THR A 170 9.84 24.10 14.24
CA THR A 170 8.70 24.75 13.58
C THR A 170 7.62 25.25 14.56
N LEU A 171 7.65 24.81 15.82
CA LEU A 171 6.62 25.14 16.79
C LEU A 171 6.73 26.60 17.27
N PRO A 172 5.60 27.32 17.41
CA PRO A 172 5.61 28.74 17.75
C PRO A 172 6.22 28.99 19.15
N GLY A 173 7.42 29.57 19.18
CA GLY A 173 8.14 29.88 20.42
C GLY A 173 9.05 28.77 20.93
N VAL A 174 9.23 27.70 20.14
CA VAL A 174 10.27 26.70 20.31
C VAL A 174 11.36 27.02 19.28
N GLY A 175 12.60 27.19 19.74
CA GLY A 175 13.77 27.33 18.86
C GLY A 175 14.69 26.13 19.02
N ALA A 176 15.70 25.97 18.16
CA ALA A 176 16.66 24.87 18.18
C ALA A 176 17.18 24.46 19.58
N ILE A 177 17.46 25.42 20.47
CA ILE A 177 17.90 25.13 21.85
C ILE A 177 16.79 24.48 22.69
N THR A 178 15.56 24.95 22.55
CA THR A 178 14.39 24.39 23.24
C THR A 178 14.00 23.05 22.62
N ALA A 179 14.05 22.91 21.30
CA ALA A 179 13.84 21.66 20.59
C ALA A 179 14.83 20.58 21.03
N GLN A 180 16.13 20.92 21.11
CA GLN A 180 17.13 19.99 21.62
C GLN A 180 16.86 19.59 23.08
N LYS A 181 16.47 20.54 23.94
CA LYS A 181 16.07 20.23 25.32
C LYS A 181 14.88 19.27 25.39
N ILE A 182 13.93 19.37 24.46
CA ILE A 182 12.78 18.47 24.38
C ILE A 182 13.28 17.05 24.06
N ILE A 183 14.19 16.90 23.09
CA ILE A 183 14.78 15.61 22.69
C ILE A 183 15.59 15.01 23.84
N ASP A 184 16.47 15.80 24.47
CA ASP A 184 17.38 15.36 25.54
C ASP A 184 16.63 14.89 26.80
N ASN A 185 15.39 15.33 26.98
CA ASN A 185 14.57 15.03 28.16
C ASN A 185 13.52 13.93 27.93
N ARG A 186 13.55 13.23 26.79
CA ARG A 186 12.68 12.06 26.59
C ARG A 186 12.96 10.93 27.60
N PRO A 187 11.98 10.07 27.90
CA PRO A 187 10.59 10.05 27.41
C PRO A 187 9.65 10.99 28.19
N TYR A 188 8.46 11.24 27.63
CA TYR A 188 7.37 11.98 28.25
C TYR A 188 6.15 11.08 28.40
N ASN A 189 5.39 11.24 29.49
CA ASN A 189 4.15 10.49 29.72
C ASN A 189 2.92 11.32 29.37
N SER A 190 3.04 12.64 29.43
CA SER A 190 1.98 13.57 29.03
C SER A 190 2.56 14.86 28.44
N ILE A 191 1.73 15.59 27.68
CA ILE A 191 2.17 16.86 27.06
C ILE A 191 2.49 17.90 28.16
N GLU A 192 1.80 17.84 29.31
CA GLU A 192 2.03 18.68 30.49
C GLU A 192 3.42 18.50 31.11
N ASP A 193 4.12 17.38 30.83
CA ASP A 193 5.48 17.17 31.32
C ASP A 193 6.44 18.26 30.83
N LEU A 194 6.16 18.88 29.67
CA LEU A 194 6.92 20.02 29.15
C LEU A 194 6.90 21.23 30.09
N LEU A 195 5.79 21.43 30.82
CA LEU A 195 5.67 22.47 31.84
C LEU A 195 6.22 22.01 33.20
N THR A 196 5.83 20.82 33.64
CA THR A 196 6.19 20.31 34.97
C THR A 196 7.71 20.16 35.13
N ARG A 197 8.38 19.73 34.06
CA ARG A 197 9.84 19.59 34.00
C ARG A 197 10.56 20.88 33.58
N LYS A 198 9.83 21.99 33.42
CA LYS A 198 10.34 23.31 33.04
C LYS A 198 11.14 23.31 31.73
N ILE A 199 10.74 22.48 30.76
CA ILE A 199 11.35 22.44 29.43
C ILE A 199 10.89 23.66 28.62
N VAL A 200 9.60 24.01 28.71
CA VAL A 200 9.01 25.20 28.11
C VAL A 200 8.29 26.04 29.17
N GLY A 201 8.14 27.33 28.92
CA GLY A 201 7.35 28.22 29.79
C GLY A 201 5.85 28.15 29.52
N GLN A 202 5.02 28.60 30.47
CA GLN A 202 3.54 28.61 30.36
C GLN A 202 3.01 29.25 29.06
N SER A 203 3.63 30.34 28.63
CA SER A 203 3.24 31.05 27.40
C SER A 203 3.51 30.23 26.13
N VAL A 204 4.61 29.47 26.10
CA VAL A 204 4.98 28.63 24.95
C VAL A 204 4.11 27.38 24.93
N TYR A 205 3.96 26.69 26.06
CA TYR A 205 3.12 25.50 26.18
C TYR A 205 1.69 25.73 25.67
N THR A 206 1.06 26.85 26.06
CA THR A 206 -0.32 27.15 25.67
C THR A 206 -0.47 27.30 24.15
N LYS A 207 0.59 27.70 23.45
CA LYS A 207 0.61 27.86 21.99
C LYS A 207 0.88 26.55 21.26
N ILE A 208 1.58 25.60 21.87
CA ILE A 208 2.07 24.39 21.20
C ILE A 208 1.27 23.13 21.56
N LYS A 209 0.59 23.08 22.71
CA LYS A 209 -0.06 21.87 23.22
C LYS A 209 -1.09 21.25 22.25
N ASP A 210 -1.73 22.06 21.41
CA ASP A 210 -2.76 21.59 20.46
C ASP A 210 -2.13 21.02 19.18
N TYR A 211 -0.85 21.32 18.95
CA TYR A 211 0.00 20.83 17.86
C TYR A 211 0.86 19.64 18.26
N LEU A 212 0.72 19.13 19.47
CA LEU A 212 1.54 18.04 19.98
C LEU A 212 0.71 16.78 20.23
N ASP A 213 1.30 15.64 19.95
CA ASP A 213 0.88 14.33 20.42
C ASP A 213 2.06 13.63 21.13
N LEU A 214 1.80 12.51 21.80
CA LEU A 214 2.80 11.79 22.59
C LEU A 214 3.61 10.82 21.73
#